data_AF-A0A519H0B7-F1
#
_entry.id   AF-A0A519H0B7-F1
#
_cell.length_a   1.000
_cell.length_b   1.000
_cell.length_c   1.000
_cell.angle_alpha   90.00
_cell.angle_beta   90.00
_cell.angle_gamma   90.00
#
_symmetry.space_group_name_H-M   'P 1'
#
loop_
_entity.id
_entity.type
_entity.pdbx_description
1 polymer ?
#
loop_
_entity_poly.entity_id
_entity_poly.type
_entity_poly.pdbx_seq_one_letter_code
_entity_poly.pdbx_strand_id
1 'polypeptide(L)'
;MTNRLTSPRALVVALAAAGVFGAAGMGVYTKAYAVATPPIVVNAATAASTPLVTLPDFSTITKRDGPAVVNISVTGSTKTASAESIPGMDPDDPMAEFFRRFQGQMGPRGPQRQQPQREVPTRGQGSGFIVSADGIIMTNAHVVKDAKEVTVKLTDRREYRAKVLGADAKTDIAV
;
A
#
# COMPACT_ATOMS: atom_id res chain seq x y z
N MET A 1 -18.19 -3.53 -42.58
CA MET A 1 -17.65 -2.33 -41.90
C MET A 1 -16.13 -2.40 -41.98
N THR A 2 -15.55 -1.70 -42.94
CA THR A 2 -14.14 -1.81 -43.34
C THR A 2 -13.30 -0.76 -42.63
N ASN A 3 -12.29 -1.21 -41.89
CA ASN A 3 -11.36 -0.42 -41.11
C ASN A 3 -10.32 0.23 -42.04
N ARG A 4 -10.26 1.55 -42.13
CA ARG A 4 -9.26 2.26 -42.96
C ARG A 4 -8.10 2.79 -42.14
N LEU A 5 -6.93 2.30 -42.54
CA LEU A 5 -5.58 2.78 -42.27
C LEU A 5 -5.47 4.31 -42.18
N THR A 6 -4.60 4.79 -41.28
CA THR A 6 -3.82 6.01 -41.54
C THR A 6 -2.55 6.01 -40.68
N SER A 7 -1.41 5.95 -41.37
CA SER A 7 -0.05 5.89 -40.83
C SER A 7 0.61 7.29 -40.85
N PRO A 8 1.70 7.52 -40.09
CA PRO A 8 2.10 8.84 -39.60
C PRO A 8 3.07 9.59 -40.53
N ARG A 9 2.87 9.55 -41.84
CA ARG A 9 3.85 10.10 -42.82
C ARG A 9 3.45 11.42 -43.51
N ALA A 10 2.34 12.04 -43.14
CA ALA A 10 1.81 13.19 -43.87
C ALA A 10 2.21 14.58 -43.34
N LEU A 11 3.15 14.70 -42.38
CA LEU A 11 3.44 15.98 -41.70
C LEU A 11 4.83 16.56 -42.00
N VAL A 12 5.47 16.24 -43.12
CA VAL A 12 6.85 16.72 -43.41
C VAL A 12 6.97 17.66 -44.63
N VAL A 13 5.89 17.98 -45.36
CA VAL A 13 6.03 18.74 -46.64
C VAL A 13 5.50 20.18 -46.61
N ALA A 14 4.93 20.68 -45.52
CA ALA A 14 4.32 22.01 -45.49
C ALA A 14 5.20 23.12 -44.88
N LEU A 15 6.49 23.23 -45.24
CA LEU A 15 7.35 24.32 -44.73
C LEU A 15 8.42 24.86 -45.70
N ALA A 16 8.14 24.91 -47.00
CA ALA A 16 8.98 25.66 -47.93
C ALA A 16 8.21 26.04 -49.21
N ALA A 17 7.62 27.24 -49.25
CA ALA A 17 7.46 28.09 -50.44
C ALA A 17 6.38 29.16 -50.22
N ALA A 18 6.80 30.40 -49.92
CA ALA A 18 6.07 31.61 -50.31
C ALA A 18 7.04 32.79 -50.23
N GLY A 19 7.92 32.86 -51.22
CA GLY A 19 8.74 34.04 -51.48
C GLY A 19 7.99 35.10 -52.29
N VAL A 20 8.29 36.36 -51.97
CA VAL A 20 8.55 37.48 -52.90
C VAL A 20 7.47 37.86 -53.93
N PHE A 21 6.76 38.97 -53.66
CA PHE A 21 6.24 39.97 -54.62
C PHE A 21 5.97 41.25 -53.79
N GLY A 22 6.32 42.49 -54.12
CA GLY A 22 7.01 43.10 -55.25
C GLY A 22 7.19 44.59 -54.91
N ALA A 23 8.32 45.17 -55.30
CA ALA A 23 8.62 46.60 -55.16
C ALA A 23 7.98 47.42 -56.30
N ALA A 24 7.85 48.73 -56.07
CA ALA A 24 7.53 49.83 -57.00
C ALA A 24 6.05 50.28 -57.09
N GLY A 25 5.78 51.44 -56.48
CA GLY A 25 4.57 52.25 -56.67
C GLY A 25 4.86 53.69 -56.25
N MET A 26 4.91 54.60 -57.23
CA MET A 26 5.32 55.99 -57.14
C MET A 26 4.09 56.90 -56.94
N GLY A 27 4.16 57.83 -55.98
CA GLY A 27 3.47 59.14 -56.01
C GLY A 27 1.99 59.21 -55.64
N VAL A 28 1.68 59.78 -54.47
CA VAL A 28 0.86 61.01 -54.31
C VAL A 28 0.95 61.50 -52.87
N TYR A 29 1.43 62.72 -52.68
CA TYR A 29 1.40 63.41 -51.38
C TYR A 29 -0.02 63.95 -51.14
N THR A 30 -0.86 63.18 -50.44
CA THR A 30 -2.07 63.73 -49.86
C THR A 30 -1.76 64.14 -48.42
N LYS A 31 -1.91 65.42 -48.11
CA LYS A 31 -1.82 65.93 -46.75
C LYS A 31 -3.10 65.50 -46.02
N ALA A 32 -3.07 64.31 -45.42
CA ALA A 32 -4.15 63.83 -44.58
C ALA A 32 -4.11 64.56 -43.23
N TYR A 33 -5.14 65.35 -42.92
CA TYR A 33 -5.35 65.84 -41.57
C TYR A 33 -5.81 64.65 -40.71
N ALA A 34 -4.90 64.11 -39.90
CA ALA A 34 -5.24 63.10 -38.92
C ALA A 34 -6.07 63.75 -37.81
N VAL A 35 -7.38 63.48 -37.79
CA VAL A 35 -8.20 63.72 -36.61
C VAL A 35 -7.82 62.64 -35.59
N ALA A 36 -7.12 63.02 -34.54
CA ALA A 36 -6.74 62.11 -33.46
C ALA A 36 -8.02 61.68 -32.71
N THR A 37 -8.46 60.44 -32.91
CA THR A 37 -9.41 59.79 -32.02
C THR A 37 -8.68 59.42 -30.72
N PRO A 38 -9.24 59.75 -29.54
CA PRO A 38 -8.62 59.35 -28.28
C PRO A 38 -8.56 57.82 -28.18
N PRO A 39 -7.46 57.24 -27.67
CA PRO A 39 -7.35 55.80 -27.53
C PRO A 39 -8.38 55.29 -26.54
N ILE A 40 -9.20 54.34 -26.97
CA ILE A 40 -10.13 53.61 -26.10
C ILE A 40 -9.26 52.68 -25.25
N VAL A 41 -9.10 53.01 -23.97
CA VAL A 41 -8.44 52.14 -22.99
C VAL A 41 -9.36 50.96 -22.67
N VAL A 42 -9.16 49.83 -23.36
CA VAL A 42 -9.73 48.56 -22.92
C VAL A 42 -8.98 48.12 -21.66
N ASN A 43 -9.58 48.35 -20.50
CA ASN A 43 -9.08 47.82 -19.25
C ASN A 43 -9.23 46.29 -19.30
N ALA A 44 -8.12 45.58 -19.54
CA ALA A 44 -8.10 44.13 -19.52
C ALA A 44 -8.53 43.67 -18.13
N ALA A 45 -9.69 43.02 -18.03
CA ALA A 45 -10.15 42.42 -16.80
C ALA A 45 -9.10 41.38 -16.35
N THR A 46 -8.44 41.64 -15.22
CA THR A 46 -7.58 40.66 -14.56
C THR A 46 -8.43 39.44 -14.22
N ALA A 47 -8.16 38.33 -14.89
CA ALA A 47 -8.74 37.03 -14.55
C ALA A 47 -8.35 36.71 -13.10
N ALA A 48 -9.34 36.54 -12.23
CA ALA A 48 -9.12 36.13 -10.85
C ALA A 48 -8.50 34.73 -10.85
N SER A 49 -7.33 34.59 -10.22
CA SER A 49 -6.70 33.31 -9.96
C SER A 49 -7.54 32.52 -8.97
N THR A 50 -8.00 31.33 -9.37
CA THR A 50 -8.65 30.39 -8.46
C THR A 50 -7.65 29.94 -7.39
N PRO A 51 -8.06 29.86 -6.11
CA PRO A 51 -7.14 29.47 -5.03
C PRO A 51 -6.69 28.03 -5.25
N LEU A 52 -5.37 27.81 -5.21
CA LEU A 52 -4.79 26.46 -5.19
C LEU A 52 -5.23 25.76 -3.90
N VAL A 53 -5.94 24.64 -4.04
CA VAL A 53 -6.21 23.71 -2.92
C VAL A 53 -4.86 23.14 -2.48
N THR A 54 -4.36 23.59 -1.33
CA THR A 54 -3.14 23.08 -0.72
C THR A 54 -3.44 21.73 -0.05
N LEU A 55 -2.64 20.71 -0.34
CA LEU A 55 -2.80 19.40 0.28
C LEU A 55 -2.49 19.48 1.80
N PRO A 56 -3.20 18.72 2.65
CA PRO A 56 -2.88 18.64 4.08
C PRO A 56 -1.46 18.12 4.35
N ASP A 57 -0.77 18.71 5.34
CA ASP A 57 0.56 18.25 5.78
C ASP A 57 0.46 17.25 6.95
N PHE A 58 0.60 15.96 6.64
CA PHE A 58 0.59 14.87 7.62
C PHE A 58 1.89 14.74 8.43
N SER A 59 2.97 15.42 8.04
CA SER A 59 4.26 15.31 8.74
C SER A 59 4.20 15.85 10.16
N THR A 60 3.33 16.84 10.40
CA THR A 60 3.10 17.44 11.71
C THR A 60 2.48 16.44 12.68
N ILE A 61 1.45 15.71 12.24
CA ILE A 61 0.76 14.68 13.04
C ILE A 61 1.71 13.51 13.30
N THR A 62 2.44 13.04 12.29
CA THR A 62 3.40 11.94 12.48
C THR A 62 4.52 12.30 13.46
N LYS A 63 5.03 13.54 13.43
CA LYS A 63 6.05 14.01 14.39
C LYS A 63 5.51 14.10 15.81
N ARG A 64 4.26 14.53 15.98
CA ARG A 64 3.63 14.71 17.29
C ARG A 64 3.18 13.38 17.90
N ASP A 65 2.52 12.55 17.10
CA ASP A 65 1.77 11.38 17.59
C ASP A 65 2.48 10.04 17.26
N GLY A 66 3.47 10.05 16.37
CA GLY A 66 4.27 8.87 16.01
C GLY A 66 4.93 8.14 17.19
N PRO A 67 5.45 8.84 18.23
CA PRO A 67 6.00 8.17 19.42
C PRO A 67 5.01 7.30 20.19
N ALA A 68 3.69 7.50 20.02
CA ALA A 68 2.67 6.67 20.66
C ALA A 68 2.48 5.31 19.96
N VAL A 69 2.99 5.14 18.74
CA VAL A 69 2.87 3.89 17.99
C VAL A 69 3.96 2.91 18.41
N VAL A 70 3.58 1.65 18.61
CA VAL A 70 4.50 0.57 18.98
C VAL A 70 4.39 -0.60 18.03
N ASN A 71 5.49 -1.33 17.87
CA ASN A 71 5.49 -2.65 17.24
C ASN A 71 5.27 -3.72 18.32
N ILE A 72 4.43 -4.71 18.02
CA ILE A 72 4.13 -5.82 18.90
C ILE A 72 4.61 -7.08 18.21
N SER A 73 5.45 -7.84 18.90
CA SER A 73 5.92 -9.15 18.48
C SER A 73 5.43 -10.18 19.48
N VAL A 74 4.77 -11.23 19.00
CA VAL A 74 4.26 -12.30 19.84
C VAL A 74 4.93 -13.62 19.48
N THR A 75 5.21 -14.42 20.49
CA THR A 75 5.59 -15.82 20.30
C THR A 75 4.61 -16.71 21.04
N GLY A 76 4.07 -17.68 20.32
CA GLY A 76 3.14 -18.68 20.84
C GLY A 76 3.58 -20.08 20.46
N SER A 77 2.72 -21.05 20.74
CA SER A 77 2.86 -22.40 20.22
C SER A 77 1.51 -22.89 19.74
N THR A 78 1.44 -23.35 18.50
CA THR A 78 0.27 -24.09 18.04
C THR A 78 0.53 -25.59 18.23
N LYS A 79 -0.48 -26.32 18.71
CA LYS A 79 -0.46 -27.77 18.70
C LYS A 79 -0.72 -28.19 17.26
N THR A 80 0.33 -28.56 16.53
CA THR A 80 0.16 -29.18 15.22
C THR A 80 -0.51 -30.53 15.45
N ALA A 81 -1.75 -30.68 14.96
CA ALA A 81 -2.38 -31.98 14.88
C ALA A 81 -1.43 -32.91 14.11
N SER A 82 -1.18 -34.10 14.67
CA SER A 82 -0.26 -35.08 14.11
C SER A 82 -0.54 -35.33 12.63
N ALA A 83 0.50 -35.69 11.87
CA ALA A 83 0.43 -36.04 10.45
C ALA A 83 -0.51 -37.22 10.10
N GLU A 84 -1.29 -37.73 11.07
CA GLU A 84 -2.37 -38.69 10.88
C GLU A 84 -3.72 -38.05 10.56
N SER A 85 -3.82 -36.70 10.54
CA SER A 85 -5.03 -36.01 10.09
C SER A 85 -4.70 -35.00 8.99
N ILE A 86 -4.49 -35.47 7.76
CA ILE A 86 -4.69 -34.62 6.58
C ILE A 86 -6.21 -34.48 6.42
N PRO A 87 -6.81 -33.29 6.58
CA PRO A 87 -8.25 -33.12 6.44
C PRO A 87 -8.68 -33.52 5.02
N GLY A 88 -9.57 -34.51 4.92
CA GLY A 88 -10.11 -35.00 3.64
C GLY A 88 -9.48 -36.28 3.09
N MET A 89 -8.51 -36.86 3.78
CA MET A 89 -7.98 -38.19 3.46
C MET A 89 -8.59 -39.19 4.45
N ASP A 90 -9.52 -40.02 3.98
CA ASP A 90 -10.10 -41.10 4.78
C ASP A 90 -8.96 -42.07 5.18
N PRO A 91 -8.82 -42.45 6.46
CA PRO A 91 -7.89 -43.48 6.89
C PRO A 91 -8.00 -44.77 6.06
N ASP A 92 -9.20 -45.07 5.55
CA ASP A 92 -9.52 -46.26 4.75
C ASP A 92 -9.43 -46.03 3.23
N ASP A 93 -8.89 -44.88 2.77
CA ASP A 93 -8.71 -44.62 1.34
C ASP A 93 -7.63 -45.57 0.76
N PRO A 94 -7.91 -46.33 -0.31
CA PRO A 94 -6.94 -47.20 -0.96
C PRO A 94 -5.67 -46.46 -1.43
N MET A 95 -5.75 -45.16 -1.69
CA MET A 95 -4.58 -44.34 -1.98
C MET A 95 -3.70 -44.16 -0.73
N ALA A 96 -4.30 -43.90 0.43
CA ALA A 96 -3.59 -43.80 1.71
C ALA A 96 -2.94 -45.15 2.10
N GLU A 97 -3.60 -46.28 1.87
CA GLU A 97 -3.01 -47.61 2.06
C GLU A 97 -1.80 -47.86 1.15
N PHE A 98 -1.90 -47.47 -0.13
CA PHE A 98 -0.79 -47.56 -1.09
C PHE A 98 0.44 -46.78 -0.59
N PHE A 99 0.26 -45.53 -0.15
CA PHE A 99 1.33 -44.71 0.40
C PHE A 99 1.94 -45.29 1.68
N ARG A 100 1.10 -45.80 2.62
CA ARG A 100 1.57 -46.50 3.83
C ARG A 100 2.41 -47.73 3.49
N ARG A 101 1.97 -48.53 2.51
CA ARG A 101 2.66 -49.76 2.09
C ARG A 101 3.98 -49.46 1.37
N PHE A 102 4.01 -48.43 0.54
CA PHE A 102 5.22 -47.99 -0.16
C PHE A 102 6.26 -47.36 0.78
N GLN A 103 5.82 -46.49 1.69
CA GLN A 103 6.67 -45.88 2.72
C GLN A 103 7.17 -46.92 3.74
N GLY A 104 6.35 -47.93 4.05
CA GLY A 104 6.71 -49.07 4.90
C GLY A 104 7.72 -50.05 4.28
N GLN A 105 8.00 -49.94 2.97
CA GLN A 105 8.91 -50.83 2.24
C GLN A 105 10.26 -50.16 1.90
N MET A 106 10.38 -48.83 1.99
CA MET A 106 11.58 -48.06 1.60
C MET A 106 12.23 -47.22 2.72
N GLY A 107 11.82 -47.37 3.98
CA GLY A 107 12.43 -46.65 5.12
C GLY A 107 12.65 -47.56 6.33
N PRO A 108 13.75 -47.38 7.10
CA PRO A 108 13.99 -48.16 8.30
C PRO A 108 12.82 -48.02 9.28
N ARG A 109 12.16 -49.14 9.56
CA ARG A 109 11.10 -49.31 10.57
C ARG A 109 11.61 -48.87 11.94
N GLY A 110 11.30 -47.63 12.32
CA GLY A 110 11.24 -47.24 13.73
C GLY A 110 9.85 -47.57 14.28
N PRO A 111 9.72 -48.03 15.54
CA PRO A 111 8.42 -48.26 16.15
C PRO A 111 7.57 -47.00 16.08
N GLN A 112 6.25 -47.19 15.95
CA GLN A 112 5.22 -46.16 16.02
C GLN A 112 5.26 -45.48 17.38
N ARG A 113 6.27 -44.61 17.56
CA ARG A 113 6.32 -43.64 18.63
C ARG A 113 5.19 -42.69 18.31
N GLN A 114 4.15 -42.70 19.14
CA GLN A 114 3.29 -41.55 19.34
C GLN A 114 4.19 -40.33 19.30
N GLN A 115 4.18 -39.61 18.17
CA GLN A 115 5.00 -38.40 18.09
C GLN A 115 4.38 -37.47 19.13
N PRO A 116 5.12 -37.07 20.18
CA PRO A 116 4.60 -36.09 21.12
C PRO A 116 4.18 -34.89 20.28
N GLN A 117 2.95 -34.43 20.46
CA GLN A 117 2.38 -33.25 19.79
C GLN A 117 3.46 -32.18 19.78
N ARG A 118 4.09 -31.96 18.63
CA ARG A 118 5.20 -31.04 18.52
C ARG A 118 4.56 -29.65 18.59
N GLU A 119 4.75 -28.97 19.72
CA GLU A 119 4.44 -27.55 19.81
C GLU A 119 5.31 -26.83 18.79
N VAL A 120 4.72 -26.42 17.68
CA VAL A 120 5.41 -25.62 16.68
C VAL A 120 5.37 -24.17 17.17
N PRO A 121 6.53 -23.53 17.37
CA PRO A 121 6.55 -22.14 17.79
C PRO A 121 5.92 -21.27 16.69
N THR A 122 4.87 -20.54 17.05
CA THR A 122 4.24 -19.54 16.19
C THR A 122 4.80 -18.17 16.52
N ARG A 123 5.00 -17.35 15.50
CA ARG A 123 5.41 -15.95 15.65
C ARG A 123 4.37 -15.08 14.99
N GLY A 124 3.94 -14.04 15.68
CA GLY A 124 3.04 -13.01 15.15
C GLY A 124 3.68 -11.63 15.30
N GLN A 125 3.27 -10.72 14.43
CA GLN A 125 3.63 -9.30 14.51
C GLN A 125 2.38 -8.45 14.34
N GLY A 126 2.38 -7.29 14.97
CA GLY A 126 1.34 -6.30 14.86
C GLY A 126 1.81 -4.93 15.32
N SER A 127 0.89 -4.00 15.41
CA SER A 127 1.12 -2.66 15.95
C SER A 127 0.12 -2.36 17.05
N GLY A 128 0.45 -1.41 17.90
CA GLY A 128 -0.46 -0.88 18.92
C GLY A 128 -0.19 0.59 19.19
N PHE A 129 -0.99 1.15 20.09
CA PHE A 129 -0.87 2.53 20.52
C PHE A 129 -0.78 2.61 22.04
N ILE A 130 0.15 3.42 22.55
CA ILE A 130 0.19 3.79 23.96
C ILE A 130 -0.95 4.78 24.21
N VAL A 131 -1.91 4.39 25.04
CA VAL A 131 -3.12 5.19 25.32
C VAL A 131 -3.06 5.91 26.66
N SER A 132 -2.10 5.57 27.52
CA SER A 132 -1.92 6.21 28.83
C SER A 132 -0.45 6.23 29.26
N ALA A 133 -0.09 7.21 30.11
CA ALA A 133 1.28 7.48 30.53
C ALA A 133 1.88 6.41 31.47
N ASP A 134 1.04 5.59 32.07
CA ASP A 134 1.40 4.40 32.86
C ASP A 134 1.82 3.19 31.99
N GLY A 135 1.76 3.32 30.65
CA GLY A 135 2.23 2.32 29.71
C GLY A 135 1.16 1.35 29.21
N ILE A 136 -0.13 1.70 29.36
CA ILE A 136 -1.23 0.94 28.77
C ILE A 136 -1.20 1.06 27.25
N ILE A 137 -1.28 -0.10 26.58
CA ILE A 137 -1.22 -0.21 25.12
C ILE A 137 -2.52 -0.83 24.63
N MET A 138 -3.10 -0.27 23.59
CA MET A 138 -4.24 -0.85 22.88
C MET A 138 -3.78 -1.46 21.56
N THR A 139 -4.26 -2.66 21.27
CA THR A 139 -4.00 -3.42 20.04
C THR A 139 -5.23 -4.22 19.64
N ASN A 140 -5.14 -4.96 18.53
CA ASN A 140 -6.16 -5.91 18.15
C ASN A 140 -6.07 -7.20 18.97
N ALA A 141 -7.21 -7.79 19.32
CA ALA A 141 -7.25 -9.04 20.09
C ALA A 141 -6.60 -10.20 19.35
N HIS A 142 -6.75 -10.28 18.03
CA HIS A 142 -6.13 -11.33 17.23
C HIS A 142 -4.59 -11.27 17.23
N VAL A 143 -3.98 -10.11 17.48
CA VAL A 143 -2.51 -9.96 17.51
C VAL A 143 -1.93 -10.69 18.72
N VAL A 144 -2.63 -10.66 19.86
CA VAL A 144 -2.17 -11.26 21.12
C VAL A 144 -2.84 -12.61 21.42
N LYS A 145 -3.65 -13.12 20.50
CA LYS A 145 -4.34 -14.40 20.65
C LYS A 145 -3.33 -15.55 20.72
N ASP A 146 -3.49 -16.43 21.71
CA ASP A 146 -2.62 -17.59 21.96
C ASP A 146 -1.11 -17.25 22.12
N ALA A 147 -0.80 -15.97 22.40
CA ALA A 147 0.56 -15.53 22.66
C ALA A 147 1.02 -16.02 24.04
N LYS A 148 2.15 -16.73 24.07
CA LYS A 148 2.84 -17.09 25.33
C LYS A 148 3.66 -15.93 25.86
N GLU A 149 4.26 -15.16 24.96
CA GLU A 149 5.07 -13.99 25.27
C GLU A 149 4.73 -12.87 24.28
N VAL A 150 4.61 -11.65 24.81
CA VAL A 150 4.35 -10.42 24.06
C VAL A 150 5.49 -9.45 24.33
N THR A 151 6.18 -9.05 23.27
CA THR A 151 7.26 -8.07 23.30
C THR A 151 6.82 -6.83 22.53
N VAL A 152 6.91 -5.68 23.19
CA VAL A 152 6.59 -4.37 22.62
C VAL A 152 7.89 -3.64 22.31
N LYS A 153 7.99 -3.08 21.11
CA LYS A 153 9.11 -2.28 20.66
C LYS A 153 8.64 -0.87 20.33
N LEU A 154 9.23 0.13 20.99
CA LEU A 154 8.97 1.54 20.71
C LEU A 154 9.76 2.03 19.49
N THR A 155 9.37 3.21 19.01
CA THR A 155 10.02 3.90 17.89
C THR A 155 11.49 4.27 18.17
N ASP A 156 11.85 4.46 19.44
CA ASP A 156 13.23 4.67 19.90
C ASP A 156 14.05 3.37 20.05
N ARG A 157 13.50 2.23 19.60
CA ARG A 157 14.09 0.89 19.62
C ARG A 157 14.19 0.24 21.00
N ARG A 158 13.65 0.84 22.05
CA ARG A 158 13.54 0.16 23.35
C ARG A 158 12.50 -0.95 23.27
N GLU A 159 12.77 -2.06 23.96
CA GLU A 159 11.93 -3.26 23.98
C GLU A 159 11.50 -3.59 25.41
N TYR A 160 10.23 -3.99 25.57
CA TYR A 160 9.61 -4.30 26.85
C TYR A 160 8.76 -5.56 26.73
N ARG A 161 8.78 -6.39 27.77
CA ARG A 161 7.80 -7.47 27.91
C ARG A 161 6.49 -6.89 28.39
N ALA A 162 5.41 -7.20 27.69
CA ALA A 162 4.06 -6.78 28.04
C ALA A 162 3.25 -7.94 28.59
N LYS A 163 2.25 -7.59 29.41
CA LYS A 163 1.25 -8.52 29.91
C LYS A 163 -0.11 -8.09 29.35
N VAL A 164 -0.83 -9.02 28.77
CA VAL A 164 -2.22 -8.80 28.34
C VAL A 164 -3.09 -8.67 29.59
N LEU A 165 -3.75 -7.52 29.74
CA LEU A 165 -4.69 -7.22 30.82
C LEU A 165 -6.10 -7.72 30.48
N GLY A 166 -6.49 -7.65 29.21
CA GLY A 166 -7.77 -8.14 28.72
C GLY A 166 -7.89 -8.14 27.20
N ALA A 167 -8.78 -8.96 26.67
CA ALA A 167 -9.08 -9.00 25.24
C ALA A 167 -10.57 -9.28 25.02
N ASP A 168 -11.18 -8.52 24.10
CA ASP A 168 -12.52 -8.78 23.56
C ASP A 168 -12.39 -9.23 22.10
N ALA A 169 -12.69 -10.51 21.85
CA ALA A 169 -12.66 -11.10 20.52
C ALA A 169 -13.81 -10.61 19.62
N LYS A 170 -14.91 -10.07 20.17
CA LYS A 170 -16.05 -9.61 19.36
C LYS A 170 -15.75 -8.28 18.67
N THR A 171 -15.12 -7.35 19.39
CA THR A 171 -14.70 -6.05 18.85
C THR A 171 -13.26 -6.07 18.34
N ASP A 172 -12.55 -7.19 18.54
CA ASP A 172 -11.14 -7.37 18.21
C ASP A 172 -10.23 -6.35 18.90
N ILE A 173 -10.44 -6.09 20.20
CA ILE A 173 -9.64 -5.14 20.99
C ILE A 173 -8.93 -5.87 22.13
N ALA A 174 -7.67 -5.53 22.40
CA ALA A 174 -6.93 -5.98 23.56
C ALA A 174 -6.12 -4.84 24.20
N VAL A 175 -5.91 -5.00 25.51
CA VAL A 175 -5.17 -4.11 26.40
C VAL A 175 -4.16 -4.90 27.21
#